data_AF-U1GVQ8-F1
#
_entry.id   AF-U1GVQ8-F1
#
_cell.length_a   1.000
_cell.length_b   1.000
_cell.length_c   1.000
_cell.angle_alpha   90.00
_cell.angle_beta   90.00
_cell.angle_gamma   90.00
#
_symmetry.space_group_name_H-M   'P 1'
#
loop_
_entity.id
_entity.type
_entity.pdbx_description
1 polymer ?
#
loop_
_entity_poly.entity_id
_entity_poly.type
_entity_poly.pdbx_seq_one_letter_code
_entity_poly.pdbx_strand_id
1 'polypeptide(L)'
;MPTLLLTIFLIQLSIHLINTIGASTLNELLWTLYTRAPLSTTSQPMHEQTRLRREVVRLKREMAATSAQDNFARWAKIRREHDKALARHDELAATNNSFRSKFNTYASATRWISTNGLRLFLQFWHARTAVFRLPLKLVLINLD
;
A
#
# COMPACT_ATOMS: atom_id res chain seq x y z
N MET A 1 4.50 -24.95 -29.83
CA MET A 1 5.54 -23.96 -29.48
C MET A 1 4.88 -22.60 -29.52
N PRO A 2 4.51 -21.97 -28.38
CA PRO A 2 3.96 -20.62 -28.43
C PRO A 2 4.96 -19.72 -29.14
N THR A 3 4.51 -19.06 -30.21
CA THR A 3 5.34 -18.18 -31.01
C THR A 3 5.88 -17.08 -30.10
N LEU A 4 7.15 -16.74 -30.24
CA LEU A 4 7.88 -15.73 -29.45
C LEU A 4 7.07 -14.41 -29.27
N LEU A 5 6.29 -14.08 -30.30
CA LEU A 5 5.38 -12.94 -30.35
C LEU A 5 4.19 -13.04 -29.37
N LEU A 6 3.61 -14.23 -29.18
CA LEU A 6 2.54 -14.48 -28.22
C LEU A 6 3.04 -14.29 -26.77
N THR A 7 4.25 -14.75 -26.49
CA THR A 7 4.88 -14.61 -25.16
C THR A 7 5.15 -13.15 -24.84
N ILE A 8 5.71 -12.39 -25.80
CA ILE A 8 5.93 -10.95 -25.66
C ILE A 8 4.60 -10.21 -25.49
N PHE A 9 3.57 -10.57 -26.27
CA PHE A 9 2.25 -9.98 -26.19
C PHE A 9 1.58 -10.19 -24.82
N LEU A 10 1.59 -11.43 -24.29
CA LEU A 10 1.03 -11.75 -22.98
C LEU A 10 1.75 -11.00 -21.85
N ILE A 11 3.07 -10.88 -21.94
CA ILE A 11 3.87 -10.09 -21.01
C ILE A 11 3.47 -8.61 -21.09
N GLN A 12 3.40 -8.04 -22.28
CA GLN A 12 3.07 -6.63 -22.47
C GLN A 12 1.63 -6.34 -22.02
N LEU A 13 0.69 -7.25 -22.29
CA LEU A 13 -0.69 -7.17 -21.84
C LEU A 13 -0.77 -7.19 -20.32
N SER A 14 0.01 -8.04 -19.65
CA SER A 14 0.07 -8.12 -18.19
C SER A 14 0.62 -6.82 -17.58
N ILE A 15 1.69 -6.27 -18.15
CA ILE A 15 2.24 -4.97 -17.72
C ILE A 15 1.21 -3.86 -17.91
N HIS A 16 0.51 -3.85 -19.04
CA HIS A 16 -0.51 -2.84 -19.32
C HIS A 16 -1.68 -2.95 -18.36
N LEU A 17 -2.16 -4.15 -18.07
CA LEU A 17 -3.27 -4.38 -17.14
C LEU A 17 -2.92 -3.86 -15.74
N ILE A 18 -1.69 -4.12 -15.27
CA ILE A 18 -1.19 -3.60 -13.99
C ILE A 18 -1.12 -2.06 -13.98
N ASN A 19 -0.65 -1.46 -15.08
CA ASN A 19 -0.59 0.00 -15.19
C ASN A 19 -1.98 0.66 -15.32
N THR A 20 -2.95 -0.01 -15.95
CA THR A 20 -4.32 0.48 -16.14
C THR A 20 -5.16 0.37 -14.86
N ILE A 21 -4.98 -0.68 -14.07
CA ILE A 21 -5.75 -0.87 -12.82
C ILE A 21 -5.34 0.16 -11.74
N GLY A 22 -4.18 0.80 -11.87
CA GLY A 22 -3.74 1.87 -10.97
C GLY A 22 -3.23 1.36 -9.62
N ALA A 23 -2.11 1.93 -9.16
CA ALA A 23 -1.41 1.45 -7.96
C ALA A 23 -2.24 1.60 -6.68
N SER A 24 -3.04 2.66 -6.56
CA SER A 24 -3.89 2.91 -5.40
C SER A 24 -4.97 1.83 -5.24
N THR A 25 -5.57 1.43 -6.37
CA THR A 25 -6.70 0.49 -6.42
C THR A 25 -6.27 -0.94 -6.11
N LEU A 26 -5.12 -1.37 -6.62
CA LEU A 26 -4.53 -2.67 -6.24
C LEU A 26 -4.15 -2.69 -4.76
N ASN A 27 -3.65 -1.57 -4.23
CA ASN A 27 -3.26 -1.50 -2.82
C ASN A 27 -4.46 -1.55 -1.89
N GLU A 28 -5.52 -0.83 -2.22
CA GLU A 28 -6.78 -0.89 -1.49
C GLU A 28 -7.45 -2.25 -1.61
N LEU A 29 -7.39 -2.88 -2.79
CA LEU A 29 -7.95 -4.22 -3.02
C LEU A 29 -7.19 -5.28 -2.22
N LEU A 30 -5.85 -5.27 -2.24
CA LEU A 30 -5.05 -6.17 -1.42
C LEU A 30 -5.23 -5.92 0.08
N TRP A 31 -5.32 -4.66 0.50
CA TRP A 31 -5.59 -4.30 1.88
C TRP A 31 -6.97 -4.81 2.31
N THR A 32 -8.01 -4.57 1.52
CA THR A 32 -9.36 -5.10 1.82
C THR A 32 -9.42 -6.62 1.76
N LEU A 33 -8.71 -7.27 0.84
CA LEU A 33 -8.63 -8.72 0.79
C LEU A 33 -7.93 -9.28 2.04
N TYR A 34 -6.84 -8.64 2.47
CA TYR A 34 -6.08 -9.02 3.66
C TYR A 34 -6.88 -8.81 4.95
N THR A 35 -7.58 -7.68 5.08
CA THR A 35 -8.42 -7.38 6.25
C THR A 35 -9.70 -8.20 6.26
N ARG A 36 -10.23 -8.63 5.09
CA ARG A 36 -11.40 -9.52 5.01
C ARG A 36 -11.06 -11.00 5.07
N ALA A 37 -9.81 -11.39 4.82
CA ALA A 37 -9.39 -12.78 4.92
C ALA A 37 -9.50 -13.23 6.39
N PRO A 38 -10.29 -14.27 6.70
CA PRO A 38 -10.48 -14.76 8.07
C PRO A 38 -9.20 -15.38 8.69
N LEU A 39 -8.09 -15.41 7.94
CA LEU A 39 -6.79 -15.94 8.36
C LEU A 39 -5.89 -14.92 9.06
N SER A 40 -6.14 -13.61 8.97
CA SER A 40 -5.24 -12.63 9.59
C SER A 40 -5.71 -12.27 11.00
N THR A 41 -4.78 -12.30 11.94
CA THR A 41 -4.85 -11.93 13.36
C THR A 41 -5.21 -10.44 13.60
N THR A 42 -5.92 -9.81 12.66
CA THR A 42 -6.29 -8.39 12.58
C THR A 42 -7.61 -8.09 13.31
N SER A 43 -8.37 -9.11 13.74
CA SER A 43 -9.59 -8.91 14.51
C SER A 43 -9.33 -8.21 15.85
N GLN A 44 -8.25 -8.58 16.56
CA GLN A 44 -7.88 -8.02 17.86
C GLN A 44 -7.64 -6.50 17.82
N PRO A 45 -6.75 -5.94 16.96
CA PRO A 45 -6.50 -4.50 16.93
C PRO A 45 -7.70 -3.69 16.46
N MET A 46 -8.57 -4.24 15.61
CA MET A 46 -9.75 -3.52 15.09
C MET A 46 -10.87 -3.44 16.14
N HIS A 47 -11.04 -4.48 16.96
CA HIS A 47 -11.91 -4.43 18.14
C HIS A 47 -11.39 -3.46 19.18
N GLU A 48 -10.07 -3.42 19.41
CA GLU A 48 -9.45 -2.49 20.34
C GLU A 48 -9.62 -1.04 19.89
N GLN A 49 -9.42 -0.74 18.60
CA GLN A 49 -9.66 0.60 18.04
C GLN A 49 -11.11 1.06 18.24
N THR A 50 -12.07 0.16 18.00
CA THR A 50 -13.49 0.46 18.20
C THR A 50 -13.83 0.66 19.67
N ARG A 51 -13.22 -0.12 20.57
CA ARG A 51 -13.38 0.01 22.03
C ARG A 51 -12.84 1.36 22.51
N LEU A 52 -11.60 1.71 22.13
CA LEU A 52 -10.98 3.00 22.51
C LEU A 52 -11.79 4.18 21.98
N ARG A 53 -12.29 4.11 20.74
CA ARG A 53 -13.14 5.17 20.19
C ARG A 53 -14.42 5.38 21.01
N ARG A 54 -15.05 4.29 21.46
CA ARG A 54 -16.24 4.35 22.33
C ARG A 54 -15.87 4.92 23.71
N GLU A 55 -14.75 4.52 24.29
CA GLU A 55 -14.25 5.04 25.57
C GLU A 55 -13.96 6.53 25.51
N VAL A 56 -13.30 7.03 24.47
CA VAL A 56 -13.04 8.47 24.28
C VAL A 56 -14.34 9.26 24.21
N VAL A 57 -15.32 8.80 23.43
CA VAL A 57 -16.64 9.46 23.33
C VAL A 57 -17.38 9.42 24.67
N ARG A 58 -17.31 8.30 25.40
CA ARG A 58 -17.91 8.16 26.72
C ARG A 58 -17.28 9.12 27.72
N LEU A 59 -15.95 9.15 27.84
CA LEU A 59 -15.22 10.04 28.75
C LEU A 59 -15.46 11.51 28.42
N LYS A 60 -15.58 11.86 27.12
CA LYS A 60 -15.97 13.20 26.69
C LYS A 60 -17.36 13.61 27.17
N ARG A 61 -18.32 12.67 27.14
CA ARG A 61 -19.68 12.91 27.68
C ARG A 61 -19.66 13.07 29.20
N GLU A 62 -18.91 12.22 29.91
CA GLU A 62 -18.77 12.30 31.38
C GLU A 62 -18.09 13.60 31.84
N MET A 63 -17.11 14.08 31.08
CA MET A 63 -16.47 15.39 31.30
C MET A 63 -17.45 16.55 31.10
N ALA A 64 -18.28 16.49 30.06
CA ALA A 64 -19.29 17.52 29.79
C ALA A 64 -20.42 17.54 30.84
N ALA A 65 -20.73 16.39 31.44
CA ALA A 65 -21.72 16.27 32.52
C ALA A 65 -21.18 16.69 33.90
N THR A 66 -19.87 16.88 34.06
CA THR A 66 -19.25 17.26 35.33
C THR A 66 -18.90 18.74 35.33
N SER A 67 -19.46 19.52 36.27
CA SER A 67 -19.08 20.93 36.47
C SER A 67 -17.59 21.03 36.85
N ALA A 68 -16.80 21.71 36.02
CA ALA A 68 -15.36 21.84 36.21
C ALA A 68 -14.98 22.72 37.42
N GLN A 69 -15.86 23.62 37.85
CA GLN A 69 -15.63 24.53 38.97
C GLN A 69 -15.93 23.87 40.32
N ASP A 70 -17.09 23.22 40.45
CA ASP A 70 -17.51 22.62 41.72
C ASP A 70 -16.83 21.27 41.98
N ASN A 71 -16.52 20.52 40.91
CA ASN A 71 -15.96 19.18 40.98
C ASN A 71 -14.60 19.09 40.29
N PHE A 72 -13.73 20.09 40.49
CA PHE A 72 -12.42 20.18 39.82
C PHE A 72 -11.57 18.91 39.98
N ALA A 73 -11.55 18.31 41.17
CA ALA A 73 -10.80 17.07 41.41
C ALA A 73 -11.29 15.90 40.54
N ARG A 74 -12.62 15.76 40.40
CA ARG A 74 -13.24 14.72 39.56
C ARG A 74 -13.06 15.03 38.08
N TRP A 75 -13.23 16.29 37.68
CA TRP A 75 -13.03 16.75 36.31
C TRP A 75 -11.59 16.54 35.85
N ALA A 76 -10.60 16.89 36.68
CA ALA A 76 -9.18 16.68 36.40
C ALA A 76 -8.82 15.20 36.22
N LYS A 77 -9.43 14.31 37.02
CA LYS A 77 -9.24 12.86 36.87
C LYS A 77 -9.80 12.36 35.53
N ILE A 78 -11.05 12.70 35.20
CA ILE A 78 -11.69 12.33 33.93
C ILE A 78 -10.91 12.89 32.73
N ARG A 79 -10.39 14.11 32.84
CA ARG A 79 -9.56 14.73 31.80
C ARG A 79 -8.29 13.94 31.52
N ARG A 80 -7.55 13.53 32.55
CA ARG A 80 -6.34 12.70 32.39
C ARG A 80 -6.65 11.33 31.78
N GLU A 81 -7.76 10.72 32.17
CA GLU A 81 -8.20 9.45 31.58
C GLU A 81 -8.59 9.60 30.10
N HIS A 82 -9.30 10.68 29.75
CA HIS A 82 -9.62 11.02 28.37
C HIS A 82 -8.35 11.22 27.53
N ASP A 83 -7.40 12.02 28.03
CA ASP A 83 -6.17 12.33 27.31
C ASP A 83 -5.30 11.07 27.13
N LYS A 84 -5.30 10.15 28.11
CA LYS A 84 -4.65 8.83 28.00
C LYS A 84 -5.32 7.93 26.95
N ALA A 85 -6.65 7.88 26.92
CA ALA A 85 -7.39 7.09 25.95
C ALA A 85 -7.23 7.64 24.52
N LEU A 86 -7.19 8.97 24.38
CA LEU A 86 -6.96 9.65 23.11
C LEU A 86 -5.54 9.37 22.58
N ALA A 87 -4.52 9.48 23.43
CA ALA A 87 -3.14 9.20 23.04
C ALA A 87 -2.96 7.77 22.50
N ARG A 88 -3.58 6.77 23.16
CA ARG A 88 -3.55 5.38 22.67
C ARG A 88 -4.29 5.21 21.34
N HIS A 89 -5.40 5.91 21.14
CA HIS A 89 -6.13 5.88 19.87
C HIS A 89 -5.28 6.45 18.73
N ASP A 90 -4.57 7.56 18.97
CA ASP A 90 -3.74 8.21 17.97
C ASP A 90 -2.48 7.40 17.66
N GLU A 91 -1.86 6.74 18.65
CA GLU A 91 -0.77 5.80 18.45
C GLU A 91 -1.19 4.61 17.56
N LEU A 92 -2.36 4.04 17.83
CA LEU A 92 -2.91 2.94 17.03
C LEU A 92 -3.28 3.40 15.61
N ALA A 93 -3.77 4.63 15.45
CA ALA A 93 -4.03 5.21 14.13
C ALA A 93 -2.72 5.48 13.35
N ALA A 94 -1.68 5.97 14.03
CA ALA A 94 -0.37 6.24 13.43
C ALA A 94 0.32 4.94 12.98
N THR A 95 0.27 3.89 13.79
CA THR A 95 0.80 2.57 13.42
C THR A 95 0.08 2.00 12.20
N ASN A 96 -1.25 2.10 12.15
CA ASN A 96 -2.04 1.65 10.98
C ASN A 96 -1.70 2.46 9.70
N ASN A 97 -1.55 3.79 9.82
CA ASN A 97 -1.11 4.62 8.69
C ASN A 97 0.32 4.29 8.24
N SER A 98 1.23 4.02 9.17
CA SER A 98 2.60 3.62 8.86
C SER A 98 2.64 2.27 8.12
N PHE A 99 1.77 1.32 8.50
CA PHE A 99 1.63 0.04 7.81
C PHE A 99 1.07 0.22 6.40
N ARG A 100 0.03 1.05 6.24
CA ARG A 100 -0.53 1.40 4.93
C ARG A 100 0.51 2.07 4.01
N SER A 101 1.34 2.93 4.56
CA SER A 101 2.44 3.57 3.82
C SER A 101 3.50 2.57 3.37
N LYS A 102 3.96 1.68 4.28
CA LYS A 102 4.91 0.60 3.95
C LYS A 102 4.35 -0.33 2.87
N PHE A 103 3.07 -0.66 2.95
CA PHE A 103 2.39 -1.48 1.96
C PHE A 103 2.36 -0.80 0.57
N ASN A 104 2.04 0.50 0.53
CA ASN A 104 2.09 1.28 -0.71
C ASN A 104 3.49 1.30 -1.33
N THR A 105 4.53 1.44 -0.52
CA THR A 105 5.93 1.40 -0.97
C THR A 105 6.30 0.03 -1.51
N TYR A 106 5.92 -1.05 -0.82
CA TYR A 106 6.19 -2.41 -1.28
C TYR A 106 5.50 -2.70 -2.62
N ALA A 107 4.23 -2.33 -2.77
CA ALA A 107 3.53 -2.51 -4.02
C ALA A 107 4.09 -1.67 -5.17
N SER A 108 4.52 -0.43 -4.88
CA SER A 108 5.19 0.42 -5.86
C SER A 108 6.53 -0.16 -6.29
N ALA A 109 7.30 -0.72 -5.36
CA ALA A 109 8.55 -1.42 -5.63
C ALA A 109 8.31 -2.68 -6.47
N THR A 110 7.31 -3.49 -6.12
CA THR A 110 6.91 -4.66 -6.90
C THR A 110 6.53 -4.27 -8.32
N ARG A 111 5.77 -3.19 -8.54
CA ARG A 111 5.46 -2.69 -9.89
C ARG A 111 6.73 -2.27 -10.65
N TRP A 112 7.65 -1.58 -9.98
CA TRP A 112 8.91 -1.17 -10.59
C TRP A 112 9.76 -2.39 -10.99
N ILE A 113 9.84 -3.41 -10.12
CA ILE A 113 10.51 -4.68 -10.39
C ILE A 113 9.80 -5.45 -11.51
N SER A 114 8.48 -5.53 -11.52
CA SER A 114 7.74 -6.21 -12.58
C SER A 114 7.92 -5.52 -13.93
N THR A 115 7.93 -4.18 -13.96
CA THR A 115 8.04 -3.44 -15.24
C THR A 115 9.48 -3.43 -15.75
N ASN A 116 10.45 -3.08 -14.90
CA ASN A 116 11.85 -2.95 -15.29
C ASN A 116 12.58 -4.29 -15.24
N GLY A 117 12.32 -5.10 -14.22
CA GLY A 117 12.92 -6.43 -14.08
C GLY A 117 12.47 -7.37 -15.20
N LEU A 118 11.21 -7.33 -15.64
CA LEU A 118 10.78 -8.13 -16.79
C LEU A 118 11.42 -7.64 -18.09
N ARG A 119 11.58 -6.31 -18.26
CA ARG A 119 12.30 -5.72 -19.40
C ARG A 119 13.78 -6.11 -19.41
N LEU A 120 14.44 -6.15 -18.25
CA LEU A 120 15.83 -6.58 -18.10
C LEU A 120 15.96 -8.09 -18.30
N PHE A 121 15.02 -8.88 -17.77
CA PHE A 121 14.99 -10.33 -17.95
C PHE A 121 14.83 -10.70 -19.41
N LEU A 122 13.93 -10.04 -20.15
CA LEU A 122 13.78 -10.24 -21.59
C LEU A 122 15.04 -9.82 -22.36
N GLN A 123 15.65 -8.67 -22.02
CA GLN A 123 16.91 -8.26 -22.63
C GLN A 123 18.04 -9.25 -22.35
N PHE A 124 18.15 -9.79 -21.14
CA PHE A 124 19.14 -10.79 -20.77
C PHE A 124 18.90 -12.13 -21.50
N TRP A 125 17.65 -12.59 -21.56
CA TRP A 125 17.29 -13.84 -22.23
C TRP A 125 17.49 -13.75 -23.76
N HIS A 126 17.12 -12.63 -24.37
CA HIS A 126 17.30 -12.38 -25.80
C HIS A 126 18.64 -11.77 -26.19
N ALA A 127 19.55 -11.52 -25.24
CA ALA A 127 20.90 -11.01 -25.52
C ALA A 127 21.68 -11.91 -26.49
N ARG A 128 21.34 -13.21 -26.56
CA ARG A 128 21.98 -14.19 -27.45
C ARG A 128 21.39 -14.24 -28.87
N THR A 129 20.32 -13.51 -29.15
CA THR A 129 19.68 -13.47 -30.47
C THR A 129 19.79 -12.06 -31.06
N ALA A 130 20.57 -11.90 -32.12
CA ALA A 130 20.64 -10.64 -32.87
C ALA A 130 19.29 -10.38 -33.55
N VAL A 131 18.45 -9.54 -32.93
CA VAL A 131 17.11 -9.19 -33.44
C VAL A 131 17.18 -8.32 -34.70
N PHE A 132 18.29 -7.60 -34.90
CA PHE A 132 18.45 -6.69 -36.02
C PHE A 132 19.68 -7.06 -36.86
N ARG A 133 19.45 -7.60 -38.07
CA ARG A 133 20.49 -7.56 -39.11
C ARG A 133 20.42 -6.17 -39.74
N LEU A 134 21.37 -5.30 -39.42
CA LEU A 134 21.53 -4.02 -40.11
C LEU A 134 21.76 -4.31 -41.61
N PRO A 135 20.99 -3.73 -42.54
CA PRO A 135 21.30 -3.83 -43.96
C PRO A 135 22.59 -3.04 -44.22
N LEU A 136 23.61 -3.73 -44.73
CA LEU A 136 24.97 -3.22 -44.99
C LEU A 136 25.01 -1.93 -45.83
N LYS A 137 23.93 -1.61 -46.57
CA LYS A 137 23.84 -0.46 -47.47
C LYS A 137 23.92 0.92 -46.80
N LEU A 138 23.64 1.03 -45.50
CA LEU A 138 23.71 2.33 -44.80
C LEU A 138 25.12 2.72 -44.34
N VAL A 139 26.07 1.77 -44.30
CA VAL A 139 27.45 2.05 -43.86
C VAL A 139 28.29 2.67 -44.99
N LEU A 140 27.95 2.39 -46.25
CA LEU A 140 28.72 2.87 -47.41
C LEU A 140 28.35 4.29 -47.88
N ILE A 141 27.33 4.94 -47.29
CA ILE A 141 26.91 6.31 -47.68
C ILE A 141 27.68 7.39 -46.88
N ASN A 142 28.40 7.02 -45.82
CA ASN A 142 29.19 7.97 -44.99
C ASN A 142 30.71 7.88 -45.26
N LEU A 143 31.12 7.30 -46.39
CA LEU A 143 32.54 7.09 -46.74
C LEU A 143 32.93 7.66 -48.12
N ASP A 144 32.07 8.48 -48.74
CA ASP A 144 32.40 9.32 -49.90
C ASP A 144 32.50 10.80 -49.49
#